data_AF-A0A2N9HY90-F1
#
_entry.id   AF-A0A2N9HY90-F1
#
_cell.length_a   1.000
_cell.length_b   1.000
_cell.length_c   1.000
_cell.angle_alpha   90.00
_cell.angle_beta   90.00
_cell.angle_gamma   90.00
#
_symmetry.space_group_name_H-M   'P 1'
#
loop_
_entity.id
_entity.type
_entity.pdbx_description
1 polymer ?
#
loop_
_entity_poly.entity_id
_entity_poly.type
_entity_poly.pdbx_seq_one_letter_code
_entity_poly.pdbx_strand_id
1 'polypeptide(L)'
;MDVIYLVIPTQEAIDTICWKLTSQKVFSVNSYYKHLSSPAYRYYPWKNVWKTLAPSKVNFFIWTASLGKVLTIDNLRKCQLVLLDWCCMCKEDGESIDHLYLHCNVANEFWQLVFSMFGIWWVMLYHVVDLLAYWTGHTRKTSSAAIWGMIPHCLMWVIWRERNGRSFEDRTFTSVVETEISQCFI
;
A
#
# COMPACT_ATOMS: atom_id res chain seq x y z
N MET A 1 19.35 41.60 -9.97
CA MET A 1 19.13 41.76 -11.43
C MET A 1 20.52 41.78 -12.03
N ASP A 2 20.87 40.92 -13.00
CA ASP A 2 22.07 41.02 -13.89
C ASP A 2 22.59 39.65 -14.37
N VAL A 3 21.75 38.81 -14.99
CA VAL A 3 22.26 37.62 -15.72
C VAL A 3 21.56 37.39 -17.07
N ILE A 4 20.65 38.27 -17.49
CA ILE A 4 19.85 38.05 -18.73
C ILE A 4 20.48 38.75 -19.96
N TYR A 5 21.52 39.57 -19.78
CA TYR A 5 22.08 40.41 -20.86
C TYR A 5 23.39 39.89 -21.51
N LEU A 6 23.90 38.71 -21.15
CA LEU A 6 25.21 38.24 -21.60
C LEU A 6 25.19 37.32 -22.83
N VAL A 7 24.04 37.06 -23.45
CA VAL A 7 23.95 36.22 -24.65
C VAL A 7 23.34 37.03 -25.78
N ILE A 8 24.21 37.60 -26.62
CA ILE A 8 23.81 38.19 -27.90
C ILE A 8 23.62 37.02 -28.88
N PRO A 9 22.40 36.74 -29.36
CA PRO A 9 22.16 35.67 -30.33
C PRO A 9 22.88 36.03 -31.63
N THR A 10 23.82 35.18 -32.07
CA THR A 10 24.63 35.42 -33.27
C THR A 10 23.95 34.98 -34.57
N GLN A 11 22.70 34.50 -34.52
CA GLN A 11 21.93 34.06 -35.69
C GLN A 11 20.45 34.41 -35.52
N GLU A 12 19.79 34.82 -36.62
CA GLU A 12 18.34 34.91 -36.77
C GLU A 12 17.73 33.49 -36.75
N ALA A 13 17.76 32.83 -35.60
CA ALA A 13 17.11 31.55 -35.38
C ALA A 13 15.75 31.81 -34.72
N ILE A 14 14.69 31.22 -35.27
CA ILE A 14 13.36 31.27 -34.66
C ILE A 14 13.40 30.51 -33.33
N ASP A 15 12.89 31.14 -32.27
CA ASP A 15 12.79 30.51 -30.95
C ASP A 15 11.94 29.22 -31.02
N THR A 16 12.44 28.17 -30.38
CA THR A 16 11.75 26.86 -30.33
C THR A 16 11.57 26.37 -28.90
N ILE A 17 10.40 25.82 -28.61
CA ILE A 17 10.11 25.20 -27.31
C ILE A 17 10.95 23.92 -27.19
N CYS A 18 11.83 23.88 -26.19
CA CYS A 18 12.74 22.77 -25.95
C CYS A 18 12.38 22.02 -24.66
N TRP A 19 12.32 20.70 -24.74
CA TRP A 19 12.13 19.83 -23.58
C TRP A 19 13.46 19.54 -22.86
N LYS A 20 13.69 20.18 -21.71
CA LYS A 20 14.97 20.10 -20.97
C LYS A 20 15.32 18.71 -20.43
N LEU A 21 14.33 17.81 -20.34
CA LEU A 21 14.50 16.49 -19.70
C LEU A 21 15.04 15.42 -20.63
N THR A 22 15.34 15.75 -21.89
CA THR A 22 15.90 14.82 -22.87
C THR A 22 16.98 15.52 -23.67
N SER A 23 18.09 14.83 -23.94
CA SER A 23 19.22 15.36 -24.72
C SER A 23 18.82 15.82 -26.13
N GLN A 24 17.79 15.18 -26.69
CA GLN A 24 17.22 15.49 -27.99
C GLN A 24 16.33 16.74 -28.00
N LYS A 25 16.05 17.36 -26.83
CA LYS A 25 15.18 18.54 -26.66
C LYS A 25 13.74 18.39 -27.17
N VAL A 26 13.32 17.18 -27.54
CA VAL A 26 11.97 16.86 -28.00
C VAL A 26 11.12 16.36 -26.82
N PHE A 27 9.89 16.86 -26.73
CA PHE A 27 8.92 16.37 -25.76
C PHE A 27 8.47 14.95 -26.12
N SER A 28 8.41 14.07 -25.13
CA SER A 28 7.67 12.81 -25.24
C SER A 28 6.91 12.54 -23.95
N VAL A 29 5.72 11.97 -24.09
CA VAL A 29 4.89 11.52 -22.96
C VAL A 29 5.71 10.61 -22.04
N ASN A 30 6.51 9.69 -22.61
CA ASN A 30 7.41 8.81 -21.85
C ASN A 30 8.42 9.58 -20.99
N SER A 31 9.12 10.57 -21.56
CA SER A 31 10.09 11.39 -20.80
C SER A 31 9.43 12.22 -19.68
N TYR A 32 8.22 12.72 -19.92
CA TYR A 32 7.45 13.45 -18.94
C TYR A 32 7.04 12.55 -17.77
N TYR A 33 6.45 11.39 -18.06
CA TYR A 33 6.07 10.45 -17.01
C TYR A 33 7.27 9.90 -16.24
N LYS A 34 8.40 9.63 -16.89
CA LYS A 34 9.63 9.21 -16.19
C LYS A 34 10.12 10.27 -15.21
N HIS A 35 10.02 11.55 -15.56
CA HIS A 35 10.41 12.63 -14.67
C HIS A 35 9.40 12.86 -13.54
N LEU A 36 8.10 12.82 -13.84
CA LEU A 36 7.06 12.83 -12.80
C LEU A 36 7.21 11.65 -11.85
N SER A 37 7.64 10.50 -12.37
CA SER A 37 7.90 9.26 -11.61
C SER A 37 9.29 9.22 -10.97
N SER A 38 9.85 10.39 -10.61
CA SER A 38 11.09 10.65 -9.82
C SER A 38 11.51 9.48 -8.87
N PRO A 39 12.80 9.30 -8.51
CA PRO A 39 13.40 8.03 -8.04
C PRO A 39 12.87 7.47 -6.70
N ALA A 40 11.84 8.08 -6.11
CA ALA A 40 11.00 7.50 -5.09
C ALA A 40 10.03 6.41 -5.61
N TYR A 41 10.13 5.98 -6.88
CA TYR A 41 9.42 4.80 -7.39
C TYR A 41 9.91 3.55 -6.64
N ARG A 42 9.37 3.32 -5.42
CA ARG A 42 9.43 2.00 -4.80
C ARG A 42 8.81 1.03 -5.79
N TYR A 43 9.60 0.05 -6.22
CA TYR A 43 9.11 -1.01 -7.09
C TYR A 43 7.92 -1.67 -6.41
N TYR A 44 6.73 -1.45 -6.94
CA TYR A 44 5.52 -2.06 -6.39
C TYR A 44 5.62 -3.58 -6.54
N PRO A 45 5.41 -4.37 -5.46
CA PRO A 45 5.68 -5.80 -5.45
C PRO A 45 4.55 -6.61 -6.11
N TRP A 46 4.23 -6.29 -7.36
CA TRP A 46 3.09 -6.87 -8.08
C TRP A 46 3.18 -8.40 -8.18
N LYS A 47 4.38 -8.97 -8.27
CA LYS A 47 4.55 -10.44 -8.31
C LYS A 47 4.11 -11.06 -6.98
N ASN A 48 4.53 -10.48 -5.87
CA ASN A 48 4.18 -10.95 -4.53
C ASN A 48 2.69 -10.77 -4.22
N VAL A 49 2.04 -9.82 -4.90
CA VAL A 49 0.60 -9.54 -4.75
C VAL A 49 -0.26 -10.41 -5.68
N TRP A 50 0.16 -10.63 -6.92
CA TRP A 50 -0.68 -11.29 -7.93
C TRP A 50 -0.25 -12.71 -8.31
N LYS A 51 1.03 -13.06 -8.14
CA LYS A 51 1.56 -14.40 -8.47
C LYS A 51 1.62 -15.31 -7.25
N THR A 52 0.53 -15.35 -6.49
CA THR A 52 0.34 -16.29 -5.37
C THR A 52 -0.73 -17.31 -5.74
N LEU A 53 -0.84 -18.39 -4.97
CA LEU A 53 -1.93 -19.35 -5.10
C LEU A 53 -3.19 -18.96 -4.31
N ALA A 54 -3.23 -17.74 -3.74
CA ALA A 54 -4.40 -17.26 -3.03
C ALA A 54 -5.57 -16.98 -4.01
N PRO A 55 -6.83 -17.11 -3.57
CA PRO A 55 -7.98 -16.77 -4.40
C PRO A 55 -7.91 -15.33 -4.93
N SER A 56 -8.42 -15.10 -6.14
CA SER A 56 -8.39 -13.77 -6.78
C SER A 56 -9.01 -12.66 -5.92
N LYS A 57 -10.08 -12.97 -5.18
CA LYS A 57 -10.71 -12.07 -4.21
C LYS A 57 -9.73 -11.62 -3.12
N VAL A 58 -8.89 -12.53 -2.64
CA VAL A 58 -7.88 -12.24 -1.61
C VAL A 58 -6.73 -11.42 -2.23
N ASN A 59 -6.25 -11.77 -3.42
CA ASN A 59 -5.21 -11.00 -4.11
C ASN A 59 -5.65 -9.54 -4.38
N PHE A 60 -6.91 -9.35 -4.80
CA PHE A 60 -7.48 -8.02 -5.00
C PHE A 60 -7.54 -7.22 -3.69
N PHE A 61 -7.94 -7.88 -2.60
CA PHE A 61 -7.92 -7.27 -1.28
C PHE A 61 -6.49 -6.85 -0.86
N ILE A 62 -5.49 -7.70 -1.04
CA ILE A 62 -4.10 -7.39 -0.70
C ILE A 62 -3.54 -6.27 -1.56
N TRP A 63 -3.88 -6.23 -2.85
CA TRP A 63 -3.55 -5.10 -3.72
C TRP A 63 -4.18 -3.79 -3.22
N THR A 64 -5.42 -3.84 -2.74
CA THR A 64 -6.09 -2.66 -2.17
C THR A 64 -5.43 -2.24 -0.86
N ALA A 65 -5.05 -3.19 -0.02
CA ALA A 65 -4.38 -2.96 1.27
C ALA A 65 -2.99 -2.33 1.07
N SER A 66 -2.19 -2.85 0.14
CA SER A 66 -0.84 -2.35 -0.14
C SER A 66 -0.84 -0.94 -0.75
N LEU A 67 -1.94 -0.54 -1.41
CA LEU A 67 -2.15 0.83 -1.89
C LEU A 67 -2.65 1.78 -0.80
N GLY A 68 -2.89 1.28 0.42
CA GLY A 68 -3.40 2.11 1.49
C GLY A 68 -4.89 2.44 1.37
N LYS A 69 -5.69 1.63 0.65
CA LYS A 69 -7.06 1.97 0.24
C LYS A 69 -8.16 1.09 0.84
N VAL A 70 -7.83 0.29 1.84
CA VAL A 70 -8.84 -0.51 2.56
C VAL A 70 -9.61 0.36 3.56
N LEU A 71 -10.86 0.03 3.88
CA LEU A 71 -11.74 0.83 4.75
C LEU A 71 -11.35 0.76 6.24
N THR A 72 -10.12 1.13 6.57
CA THR A 72 -9.64 1.39 7.94
C THR A 72 -10.10 2.76 8.42
N ILE A 73 -10.15 2.97 9.75
CA ILE A 73 -10.63 4.24 10.34
C ILE A 73 -9.79 5.43 9.87
N ASP A 74 -8.47 5.29 9.76
CA ASP A 74 -7.59 6.33 9.23
C ASP A 74 -7.98 6.76 7.80
N ASN A 75 -8.40 5.81 6.96
CA ASN A 75 -8.84 6.07 5.60
C ASN A 75 -10.23 6.70 5.55
N LEU A 76 -11.16 6.27 6.40
CA LEU A 76 -12.47 6.91 6.55
C LEU A 76 -12.34 8.37 7.00
N ARG A 77 -11.37 8.68 7.87
CA ARG A 77 -11.06 10.06 8.28
C ARG A 77 -10.49 10.91 7.15
N LYS A 78 -9.69 10.33 6.24
CA LYS A 78 -9.25 11.04 5.02
C LYS A 78 -10.44 11.41 4.13
N CYS A 79 -11.53 10.66 4.22
CA CYS A 79 -12.82 10.95 3.61
C CYS A 79 -13.74 11.84 4.48
N GLN A 80 -13.19 12.55 5.46
CA GLN A 80 -13.90 13.50 6.34
C GLN A 80 -14.91 12.89 7.33
N LEU A 81 -14.82 11.59 7.61
CA LEU A 81 -15.67 10.95 8.62
C LEU A 81 -15.06 11.09 10.02
N VAL A 82 -15.87 11.54 10.98
CA VAL A 82 -15.46 11.71 12.39
C VAL A 82 -15.70 10.41 13.15
N LEU A 83 -14.65 9.60 13.26
CA LEU A 83 -14.68 8.30 13.95
C LEU A 83 -13.66 8.27 15.09
N LEU A 84 -13.94 7.50 16.14
CA LEU A 84 -12.97 7.19 17.19
C LEU A 84 -11.82 6.39 16.58
N ASP A 85 -10.57 6.75 16.90
CA ASP A 85 -9.39 6.22 16.19
C ASP A 85 -9.06 4.77 16.56
N TRP A 86 -9.64 4.23 17.62
CA TRP A 86 -9.08 3.04 18.25
C TRP A 86 -9.23 1.79 17.37
N CYS A 87 -8.15 1.03 17.26
CA CYS A 87 -8.16 -0.30 16.67
C CYS A 87 -9.17 -1.20 17.41
N CYS A 88 -10.18 -1.68 16.69
CA CYS A 88 -11.27 -2.46 17.29
C CYS A 88 -10.81 -3.83 17.82
N MET A 89 -9.58 -4.26 17.48
CA MET A 89 -9.00 -5.51 17.95
C MET A 89 -8.24 -5.33 19.26
N CYS A 90 -7.17 -4.51 19.29
CA CYS A 90 -6.34 -4.33 20.48
C CYS A 90 -6.85 -3.26 21.45
N LYS A 91 -7.61 -2.26 20.96
CA LYS A 91 -8.10 -1.11 21.74
C LYS A 91 -7.01 -0.27 22.42
N GLU A 92 -5.76 -0.38 21.98
CA GLU A 92 -4.59 0.28 22.59
C GLU A 92 -4.00 1.41 21.73
N ASP A 93 -4.21 1.37 20.41
CA ASP A 93 -3.61 2.32 19.45
C ASP A 93 -4.60 2.63 18.30
N GLY A 94 -4.24 3.58 17.44
CA GLY A 94 -5.00 4.00 16.27
C GLY A 94 -5.11 2.92 15.18
N GLU A 95 -6.26 2.81 14.53
CA GLU A 95 -6.46 1.88 13.42
C GLU A 95 -5.93 2.46 12.11
N SER A 96 -4.72 2.06 11.75
CA SER A 96 -4.16 2.20 10.40
C SER A 96 -3.99 0.82 9.75
N ILE A 97 -3.77 0.78 8.44
CA ILE A 97 -3.47 -0.46 7.71
C ILE A 97 -2.24 -1.17 8.31
N ASP A 98 -1.17 -0.43 8.57
CA ASP A 98 0.07 -0.99 9.10
C ASP A 98 -0.13 -1.49 10.53
N HIS A 99 -0.81 -0.73 11.38
CA HIS A 99 -1.17 -1.19 12.72
C HIS A 99 -2.05 -2.43 12.65
N LEU A 100 -3.18 -2.38 11.95
CA LEU A 100 -4.17 -3.45 11.89
C LEU A 100 -3.58 -4.79 11.46
N TYR A 101 -2.74 -4.78 10.43
CA TYR A 101 -2.22 -6.02 9.85
C TYR A 101 -0.87 -6.47 10.42
N LEU A 102 -0.04 -5.57 10.96
CA LEU A 102 1.33 -5.88 11.35
C LEU A 102 1.63 -5.65 12.83
N HIS A 103 1.22 -4.51 13.38
CA HIS A 103 1.68 -4.05 14.71
C HIS A 103 0.65 -4.18 15.82
N CYS A 104 -0.62 -4.43 15.49
CA CYS A 104 -1.66 -4.76 16.45
C CYS A 104 -1.26 -6.01 17.23
N ASN A 105 -1.35 -5.98 18.56
CA ASN A 105 -0.95 -7.12 19.41
C ASN A 105 -1.61 -8.43 18.97
N VAL A 106 -2.90 -8.38 18.64
CA VAL A 106 -3.65 -9.54 18.13
C VAL A 106 -3.06 -10.04 16.81
N ALA A 107 -2.76 -9.13 15.86
CA ALA A 107 -2.12 -9.51 14.60
C ALA A 107 -0.71 -10.07 14.81
N ASN A 108 0.05 -9.49 15.74
CA ASN A 108 1.39 -9.94 16.08
C ASN A 108 1.38 -11.39 16.57
N GLU A 109 0.45 -11.77 17.46
CA GLU A 109 0.30 -13.16 17.93
C GLU A 109 0.10 -14.15 16.77
N PHE A 110 -0.76 -13.81 15.81
CA PHE A 110 -0.96 -14.62 14.61
C PHE A 110 0.32 -14.75 13.77
N TRP A 111 1.07 -13.65 13.61
CA TRP A 111 2.36 -13.69 12.91
C TRP A 111 3.39 -14.56 13.64
N GLN A 112 3.53 -14.41 14.96
CA GLN A 112 4.46 -15.22 15.76
C GLN A 112 4.12 -16.71 15.70
N LEU A 113 2.83 -17.04 15.70
CA LEU A 113 2.36 -18.42 15.52
C LEU A 113 2.85 -18.99 14.19
N VAL A 114 2.64 -18.26 13.10
CA VAL A 114 3.10 -18.68 11.77
C VAL A 114 4.63 -18.79 11.71
N PHE A 115 5.37 -17.79 12.20
CA PHE A 115 6.83 -17.84 12.21
C PHE A 115 7.36 -19.02 13.01
N SER A 116 6.74 -19.33 14.15
CA SER A 116 7.08 -20.50 14.96
C SER A 116 6.82 -21.82 14.23
N MET A 117 5.69 -21.94 13.50
CA MET A 117 5.38 -23.13 12.69
C MET A 117 6.41 -23.39 11.59
N PHE A 118 6.97 -22.34 11.00
CA PHE A 118 8.00 -22.44 9.95
C PHE A 118 9.43 -22.41 10.50
N GLY A 119 9.62 -22.21 11.80
CA GLY A 119 10.94 -22.12 12.45
C GLY A 119 11.77 -20.92 11.99
N ILE A 120 11.11 -19.79 11.69
CA ILE A 120 11.75 -18.59 11.14
C ILE A 120 11.82 -17.49 12.19
N TRP A 121 12.97 -16.85 12.30
CA TRP A 121 13.12 -15.58 13.01
C TRP A 121 12.78 -14.45 12.06
N TRP A 122 11.75 -13.67 12.38
CA TRP A 122 11.29 -12.57 11.55
C TRP A 122 11.21 -11.28 12.34
N VAL A 123 11.70 -10.20 11.73
CA VAL A 123 11.51 -8.83 12.23
C VAL A 123 10.43 -8.18 11.39
N MET A 124 9.33 -7.78 12.03
CA MET A 124 8.20 -7.19 11.32
C MET A 124 8.62 -5.87 10.67
N LEU A 125 8.34 -5.72 9.37
CA LEU A 125 8.56 -4.46 8.67
C LEU A 125 7.47 -3.45 9.05
N TYR A 126 7.77 -2.17 8.90
CA TYR A 126 6.84 -1.13 9.34
C TYR A 126 5.61 -1.04 8.44
N HIS A 127 5.77 -1.12 7.11
CA HIS A 127 4.66 -1.00 6.17
C HIS A 127 4.25 -2.32 5.51
N VAL A 128 2.96 -2.50 5.26
CA VAL A 128 2.40 -3.68 4.56
C VAL A 128 3.01 -3.87 3.18
N VAL A 129 3.18 -2.79 2.41
CA VAL A 129 3.79 -2.86 1.07
C VAL A 129 5.24 -3.34 1.13
N ASP A 130 5.98 -2.95 2.16
CA ASP A 130 7.37 -3.38 2.35
C ASP A 130 7.41 -4.85 2.77
N LEU A 131 6.54 -5.30 3.68
CA LEU A 131 6.39 -6.72 4.01
C LEU A 131 6.19 -7.56 2.75
N LEU A 132 5.21 -7.17 1.92
CA LEU A 132 4.90 -7.90 0.67
C LEU A 132 6.09 -7.90 -0.29
N ALA A 133 6.83 -6.79 -0.39
CA ALA A 133 8.00 -6.69 -1.27
C ALA A 133 9.15 -7.62 -0.86
N TYR A 134 9.42 -7.74 0.44
CA TYR A 134 10.55 -8.53 0.95
C TYR A 134 10.18 -9.97 1.34
N TRP A 135 8.89 -10.34 1.29
CA TRP A 135 8.40 -11.66 1.71
C TRP A 135 9.04 -12.86 1.00
N THR A 136 9.38 -12.72 -0.29
CA THR A 136 9.91 -13.80 -1.13
C THR A 136 11.40 -14.11 -0.91
N GLY A 137 12.10 -13.34 -0.07
CA GLY A 137 13.55 -13.49 0.12
C GLY A 137 13.98 -14.71 0.94
N HIS A 138 13.07 -15.36 1.67
CA HIS A 138 13.45 -16.26 2.77
C HIS A 138 13.23 -17.75 2.51
N THR A 139 12.44 -18.16 1.50
CA THR A 139 12.18 -19.59 1.26
C THR A 139 13.14 -20.21 0.25
N ARG A 140 13.92 -21.19 0.73
CA ARG A 140 14.67 -22.14 -0.12
C ARG A 140 13.70 -22.78 -1.12
N LYS A 141 14.15 -22.95 -2.37
CA LYS A 141 13.43 -23.62 -3.48
C LYS A 141 12.91 -25.00 -3.04
N THR A 142 11.70 -25.05 -2.49
CA THR A 142 11.08 -26.23 -1.91
C THR A 142 9.57 -26.16 -2.18
N SER A 143 8.89 -27.29 -2.07
CA SER A 143 7.44 -27.40 -2.27
C SER A 143 6.62 -26.49 -1.33
N SER A 144 7.20 -25.98 -0.24
CA SER A 144 6.56 -25.05 0.70
C SER A 144 6.63 -23.58 0.28
N ALA A 145 7.37 -23.23 -0.78
CA ALA A 145 7.48 -21.84 -1.25
C ALA A 145 6.12 -21.26 -1.68
N ALA A 146 5.25 -22.09 -2.26
CA ALA A 146 3.91 -21.69 -2.65
C ALA A 146 3.02 -21.36 -1.44
N ILE A 147 3.09 -22.20 -0.39
CA ILE A 147 2.38 -21.98 0.88
C ILE A 147 2.91 -20.71 1.54
N TRP A 148 4.23 -20.55 1.59
CA TRP A 148 4.84 -19.35 2.16
C TRP A 148 4.35 -18.08 1.46
N GLY A 149 4.32 -18.06 0.14
CA GLY A 149 3.82 -16.91 -0.63
C GLY A 149 2.35 -16.56 -0.33
N MET A 150 1.53 -17.51 0.13
CA MET A 150 0.13 -17.28 0.51
C MET A 150 -0.05 -16.74 1.92
N ILE A 151 0.92 -16.92 2.82
CA ILE A 151 0.75 -16.60 4.24
C ILE A 151 0.30 -15.15 4.48
N PRO A 152 0.95 -14.11 3.92
CA PRO A 152 0.51 -12.73 4.16
C PRO A 152 -0.89 -12.48 3.64
N HIS A 153 -1.23 -13.11 2.52
CA HIS A 153 -2.53 -12.99 1.89
C HIS A 153 -3.64 -13.57 2.78
N CYS A 154 -3.44 -14.80 3.23
CA CYS A 154 -4.40 -15.49 4.08
C CYS A 154 -4.52 -14.82 5.45
N LEU A 155 -3.40 -14.45 6.07
CA LEU A 155 -3.41 -13.88 7.42
C LEU A 155 -4.12 -12.52 7.45
N MET A 156 -3.73 -11.60 6.55
CA MET A 156 -4.35 -10.28 6.47
C MET A 156 -5.83 -10.37 6.10
N TRP A 157 -6.21 -11.34 5.25
CA TRP A 157 -7.62 -11.59 4.94
C TRP A 157 -8.43 -12.07 6.15
N VAL A 158 -7.88 -12.97 6.97
CA VAL A 158 -8.52 -13.43 8.21
C VAL A 158 -8.66 -12.28 9.20
N ILE A 159 -7.61 -11.49 9.40
CA ILE A 159 -7.63 -10.29 10.25
C ILE A 159 -8.72 -9.33 9.78
N TRP A 160 -8.79 -9.07 8.47
CA TRP A 160 -9.81 -8.19 7.89
C TRP A 160 -11.24 -8.70 8.14
N ARG A 161 -11.46 -10.02 7.98
CA ARG A 161 -12.75 -10.65 8.24
C ARG A 161 -13.17 -10.49 9.70
N GLU A 162 -12.26 -10.75 10.63
CA GLU A 162 -12.49 -10.61 12.07
C GLU A 162 -12.79 -9.15 12.46
N ARG A 163 -11.95 -8.22 12.00
CA ARG A 163 -12.13 -6.77 12.19
C ARG A 163 -13.51 -6.31 11.73
N ASN A 164 -13.91 -6.71 10.52
CA ASN A 164 -15.22 -6.36 9.99
C ASN A 164 -16.38 -7.01 10.76
N GLY A 165 -16.23 -8.25 11.21
CA GLY A 165 -17.21 -8.86 12.11
C GLY A 165 -17.46 -7.98 13.34
N ARG A 166 -16.40 -7.56 14.02
CA ARG A 166 -16.50 -6.66 15.20
C ARG A 166 -17.09 -5.29 14.88
N SER A 167 -16.79 -4.75 13.70
CA SER A 167 -17.24 -3.41 13.32
C SER A 167 -18.71 -3.36 12.90
N PHE A 168 -19.23 -4.45 12.32
CA PHE A 168 -20.56 -4.47 11.69
C PHE A 168 -21.57 -5.40 12.38
N GLU A 169 -21.16 -6.36 13.21
CA GLU A 169 -22.07 -7.29 13.88
C GLU A 169 -22.50 -6.83 15.29
N ASP A 170 -21.77 -5.90 15.92
CA ASP A 170 -22.22 -5.21 17.14
C ASP A 170 -23.19 -4.07 16.78
N ARG A 171 -24.49 -4.41 16.85
CA ARG A 171 -25.64 -3.52 16.68
C ARG A 171 -25.52 -2.25 17.54
N THR A 172 -25.21 -1.10 16.95
CA THR A 172 -25.70 0.25 17.39
C THR A 172 -25.17 1.44 16.56
N PHE A 173 -24.16 1.29 15.69
CA PHE A 173 -23.59 2.41 14.92
C PHE A 173 -24.00 2.44 13.42
N THR A 174 -24.92 1.58 13.01
CA THR A 174 -25.03 1.13 11.61
C THR A 174 -25.82 2.06 10.68
N SER A 175 -26.62 3.01 11.16
CA SER A 175 -27.46 3.82 10.25
C SER A 175 -26.79 5.07 9.68
N VAL A 176 -25.81 5.66 10.35
CA VAL A 176 -25.15 6.90 9.91
C VAL A 176 -23.94 6.61 9.02
N VAL A 177 -23.17 5.57 9.35
CA VAL A 177 -21.93 5.23 8.67
C VAL A 177 -22.15 4.60 7.29
N GLU A 178 -23.23 3.81 7.09
CA GLU A 178 -23.52 3.20 5.77
C GLU A 178 -23.88 4.23 4.69
N THR A 179 -24.54 5.33 5.07
CA THR A 179 -24.90 6.42 4.14
C THR A 179 -23.67 7.22 3.73
N GLU A 180 -22.74 7.43 4.66
CA GLU A 180 -21.50 8.18 4.44
C GLU A 180 -20.41 7.36 3.71
N ILE A 181 -20.30 6.05 3.98
CA ILE A 181 -19.40 5.14 3.25
C ILE A 181 -19.77 5.11 1.76
N SER A 182 -21.07 5.12 1.43
CA SER A 182 -21.53 5.11 0.04
C SER A 182 -21.10 6.35 -0.75
N GLN A 183 -20.87 7.49 -0.09
CA GLN A 183 -20.35 8.71 -0.70
C GLN A 183 -18.84 8.68 -0.94
N CYS A 184 -18.10 7.84 -0.20
CA CYS A 184 -16.65 7.67 -0.38
C CYS A 184 -16.28 6.78 -1.59
N PHE A 185 -17.27 6.10 -2.17
CA PHE A 185 -17.13 5.21 -3.33
C PHE A 185 -17.64 5.82 -4.65
N ILE A 186 -18.09 7.09 -4.65
CA ILE A 186 -18.49 7.85 -5.85
C ILE A 186 -17.40 8.85 -6.21
#